data_AF-Q96RW6-F1
#
_entry.id   AF-Q96RW6-F1
#
_cell.length_a   1.000
_cell.length_b   1.000
_cell.length_c   1.000
_cell.angle_alpha   90.00
_cell.angle_beta   90.00
_cell.angle_gamma   90.00
#
_symmetry.space_group_name_H-M   'P 1'
#
loop_
_entity.id
_entity.type
_entity.pdbx_description
1 polymer ?
#
loop_
_entity_poly.entity_id
_entity_poly.type
_entity_poly.pdbx_seq_one_letter_code
_entity_poly.pdbx_strand_id
1 'polypeptide(L)'
;MWIYSVNKEQLSRAGFYALGEGDKVKCFHCGGGLTDWKPSEDPWEQHDKWHPGCKYLLEQKTRKYINNIHLSHSLEECLVRTAEKTPSLTRKIDTIFHNPMVQEAI
;
A
#
# COMPACT_ATOMS: atom_id res chain seq x y z
N MET A 1 2.31 -30.49 9.13
CA MET A 1 2.87 -29.47 8.21
C MET A 1 1.72 -28.97 7.34
N TRP A 2 1.63 -27.66 7.04
CA TRP A 2 0.55 -27.13 6.18
C TRP A 2 0.79 -27.53 4.72
N ILE A 3 -0.17 -28.22 4.10
CA ILE A 3 -0.03 -28.82 2.76
C ILE A 3 -0.97 -28.20 1.71
N TYR A 4 -1.76 -27.19 2.08
CA TYR A 4 -2.75 -26.58 1.20
C TYR A 4 -2.17 -25.40 0.42
N SER A 5 -2.82 -25.05 -0.69
CA SER A 5 -2.37 -24.02 -1.63
C SER A 5 -2.34 -22.61 -1.04
N VAL A 6 -3.20 -22.31 -0.07
CA VAL A 6 -3.22 -20.98 0.56
C VAL A 6 -1.97 -20.79 1.40
N ASN A 7 -1.33 -19.63 1.26
CA ASN A 7 -0.09 -19.32 1.93
C ASN A 7 -0.29 -19.25 3.47
N LYS A 8 0.46 -20.08 4.20
CA LYS A 8 0.37 -20.18 5.67
C LYS A 8 0.78 -18.89 6.38
N GLU A 9 1.72 -18.12 5.82
CA GLU A 9 2.12 -16.83 6.40
C GLU A 9 1.04 -15.76 6.23
N GLN A 10 0.29 -15.76 5.12
CA GLN A 10 -0.87 -14.88 4.93
C GLN A 10 -2.01 -15.23 5.88
N LEU A 11 -2.30 -16.51 6.07
CA LEU A 11 -3.27 -16.99 7.06
C LEU A 11 -2.89 -16.50 8.46
N SER A 12 -1.64 -16.76 8.87
CA SER A 12 -1.12 -16.32 10.18
C SER A 12 -1.20 -14.80 10.36
N ARG A 13 -0.80 -14.03 9.35
CA ARG A 13 -0.91 -12.56 9.38
C ARG A 13 -2.35 -12.07 9.45
N ALA A 14 -3.29 -12.74 8.80
CA ALA A 14 -4.72 -12.44 8.91
C ALA A 14 -5.33 -12.88 10.26
N GLY A 15 -4.53 -13.43 11.17
CA GLY A 15 -4.93 -13.83 12.51
C GLY A 15 -5.44 -15.27 12.61
N PHE A 16 -5.27 -16.07 11.56
CA PHE A 16 -5.69 -17.46 11.54
C PHE A 16 -4.60 -18.42 12.04
N TYR A 17 -5.02 -19.42 12.81
CA TYR A 17 -4.21 -20.60 13.14
C TYR A 17 -4.93 -21.87 12.69
N ALA A 18 -4.16 -22.89 12.30
CA ALA A 18 -4.70 -24.17 11.86
C ALA A 18 -5.23 -24.99 13.05
N LEU A 19 -6.33 -25.70 12.83
CA LEU A 19 -6.94 -26.58 13.83
C LEU A 19 -6.40 -28.02 13.78
N GLY A 20 -5.60 -28.37 12.78
CA GLY A 20 -5.04 -29.71 12.59
C GLY A 20 -5.95 -30.68 11.83
N GLU A 21 -7.18 -30.27 11.52
CA GLU A 21 -8.13 -31.02 10.71
C GLU A 21 -8.32 -30.35 9.34
N GLY A 22 -7.81 -30.99 8.28
CA GLY A 22 -7.95 -30.43 6.94
C GLY A 22 -7.29 -29.06 6.80
N ASP A 23 -7.93 -28.17 6.05
CA ASP A 23 -7.56 -26.76 5.89
C ASP A 23 -8.28 -25.84 6.88
N LYS A 24 -8.90 -26.40 7.93
CA LYS A 24 -9.66 -25.62 8.90
C LYS A 24 -8.73 -24.71 9.68
N VAL A 25 -9.11 -23.45 9.75
CA VAL A 25 -8.43 -22.42 10.53
C VAL A 25 -9.40 -21.65 11.38
N LYS A 26 -8.89 -21.01 12.44
CA LYS A 26 -9.69 -20.16 13.33
C LYS A 26 -8.94 -18.88 13.67
N CYS A 27 -9.66 -17.77 13.73
CA CYS A 27 -9.08 -16.50 14.16
C CYS A 27 -8.82 -16.52 15.67
N PHE A 28 -7.64 -16.08 16.10
CA PHE A 28 -7.29 -15.97 17.52
C PHE A 28 -8.13 -14.93 18.28
N HIS A 29 -8.67 -13.94 17.58
CA HIS A 29 -9.35 -12.79 18.20
C HIS A 29 -10.88 -12.93 18.22
N CYS A 30 -11.51 -13.12 17.05
CA CYS A 30 -12.97 -13.24 16.98
C CYS A 30 -13.48 -14.67 17.12
N GLY A 31 -12.59 -15.68 17.07
CA GLY A 31 -12.98 -17.09 17.07
C GLY A 31 -13.69 -17.56 15.80
N GLY A 32 -13.80 -16.72 14.77
CA GLY A 32 -14.37 -17.10 13.47
C GLY A 32 -13.53 -18.16 12.77
N GLY A 33 -14.18 -19.18 12.20
CA GLY A 33 -13.54 -20.33 11.58
C GLY A 33 -13.85 -20.42 10.09
N LEU A 34 -12.85 -20.81 9.28
CA LEU A 34 -12.95 -20.96 7.83
C LEU A 34 -12.32 -22.30 7.39
N THR A 35 -12.80 -22.84 6.28
CA THR A 35 -12.40 -24.12 5.66
C THR A 35 -12.74 -24.08 4.17
N ASP A 36 -12.38 -25.12 3.41
CA ASP A 36 -12.64 -25.25 1.97
C ASP A 36 -12.03 -24.10 1.14
N TRP A 37 -10.80 -23.75 1.49
CA TRP A 37 -10.05 -22.65 0.90
C TRP A 37 -9.71 -22.92 -0.57
N LYS A 38 -9.93 -21.92 -1.41
CA LYS A 38 -9.51 -21.93 -2.81
C LYS A 38 -8.10 -21.36 -2.97
N PRO A 39 -7.31 -21.82 -3.95
CA PRO A 39 -5.96 -21.30 -4.18
C PRO A 39 -5.87 -19.78 -4.42
N SER A 40 -6.94 -19.17 -4.93
CA SER A 40 -7.01 -17.74 -5.24
C SER A 40 -7.55 -16.87 -4.10
N GLU A 41 -7.96 -17.47 -2.98
CA GLU A 41 -8.60 -16.72 -1.89
C GLU A 41 -7.55 -16.04 -1.01
N ASP A 42 -7.70 -14.73 -0.80
CA ASP A 42 -6.89 -13.98 0.15
C ASP A 42 -7.46 -14.13 1.59
N PRO A 43 -6.64 -14.51 2.58
CA PRO A 43 -7.09 -14.65 3.96
C PRO A 43 -7.68 -13.40 4.60
N TRP A 44 -7.19 -12.19 4.26
CA TRP A 44 -7.76 -10.96 4.80
C TRP A 44 -9.14 -10.67 4.21
N GLU A 45 -9.31 -10.89 2.91
CA GLU A 45 -10.61 -10.74 2.25
C GLU A 45 -11.64 -11.72 2.79
N GLN A 46 -11.28 -13.00 2.99
CA GLN A 46 -12.20 -13.97 3.59
C GLN A 46 -12.51 -13.63 5.06
N HIS A 47 -11.52 -13.16 5.83
CA HIS A 47 -11.75 -12.70 7.21
C HIS A 47 -12.78 -11.56 7.25
N ASP A 48 -12.63 -10.58 6.37
CA ASP A 48 -13.56 -9.45 6.29
C ASP A 48 -14.94 -9.83 5.80
N LYS A 49 -15.01 -10.69 4.79
CA LYS A 49 -16.26 -11.16 4.22
C LYS A 49 -17.12 -11.91 5.24
N TRP A 50 -16.51 -12.81 6.01
CA TRP A 50 -17.25 -13.71 6.90
C TRP A 50 -17.33 -13.22 8.35
N HIS A 51 -16.35 -12.43 8.80
CA HIS A 51 -16.27 -11.92 10.18
C HIS A 51 -15.87 -10.43 10.22
N PRO A 52 -16.65 -9.52 9.58
CA PRO A 52 -16.30 -8.10 9.47
C PRO A 52 -16.22 -7.38 10.82
N GLY A 53 -16.88 -7.90 11.86
CA GLY A 53 -16.87 -7.35 13.22
C GLY A 53 -15.64 -7.71 14.06
N CYS A 54 -14.66 -8.43 13.52
CA CYS A 54 -13.44 -8.78 14.24
C CYS A 54 -12.62 -7.54 14.57
N LYS A 55 -12.41 -7.22 15.87
CA LYS A 55 -11.65 -6.01 16.25
C LYS A 55 -10.20 -6.04 15.78
N TYR A 56 -9.56 -7.21 15.83
CA TYR A 56 -8.23 -7.38 15.24
C TYR A 56 -8.23 -6.99 13.76
N LEU A 57 -9.17 -7.50 12.95
CA LEU A 57 -9.26 -7.13 11.54
C LEU A 57 -9.43 -5.62 11.36
N LEU A 58 -10.32 -4.99 12.14
CA LEU A 58 -10.56 -3.54 12.10
C LEU A 58 -9.30 -2.73 12.44
N GLU A 59 -8.59 -3.10 13.50
CA GLU A 59 -7.33 -2.44 13.89
C GLU A 59 -6.26 -2.54 12.79
N GLN A 60 -6.17 -3.70 12.12
CA GLN A 60 -5.20 -3.93 11.05
C GLN A 60 -5.55 -3.10 9.81
N LYS A 61 -6.83 -2.99 9.45
CA LYS A 61 -7.32 -2.12 8.37
C LYS A 61 -7.04 -0.65 8.65
N THR A 62 -7.39 -0.18 9.85
CA THR A 62 -7.15 1.20 10.28
C THR A 62 -5.66 1.54 10.23
N ARG A 63 -4.79 0.64 10.70
CA ARG A 63 -3.33 0.88 10.64
C ARG A 63 -2.82 0.98 9.20
N LYS A 64 -3.28 0.10 8.29
CA LYS A 64 -2.92 0.20 6.86
C LYS A 64 -3.35 1.54 6.27
N TYR A 65 -4.57 2.00 6.59
CA TYR A 65 -5.08 3.28 6.12
C TYR A 65 -4.23 4.47 6.62
N ILE A 66 -3.92 4.53 7.91
CA ILE A 66 -3.08 5.59 8.50
C ILE A 66 -1.69 5.61 7.87
N ASN A 67 -1.06 4.43 7.69
CA ASN A 67 0.25 4.33 7.07
C ASN A 67 0.25 4.86 5.64
N ASN A 68 -0.80 4.58 4.87
CA ASN A 68 -0.92 5.06 3.49
C ASN A 68 -1.04 6.59 3.43
N ILE A 69 -1.79 7.21 4.34
CA ILE A 69 -1.89 8.68 4.45
C ILE A 69 -0.53 9.30 4.79
N HIS A 70 0.16 8.74 5.78
CA HIS A 70 1.47 9.27 6.16
C HIS A 70 2.48 9.16 5.00
N LEU A 71 2.45 8.04 4.28
CA LEU A 71 3.29 7.83 3.12
C LEU A 71 2.96 8.81 1.99
N SER A 72 1.67 9.05 1.70
CA SER A 72 1.29 10.01 0.66
C SER A 72 1.76 11.43 0.99
N HIS A 73 1.57 11.90 2.23
CA HIS A 73 2.10 13.20 2.65
C HIS A 73 3.63 13.29 2.55
N SER A 74 4.34 12.23 2.96
CA SER A 74 5.81 12.18 2.86
C SER A 74 6.29 12.26 1.41
N LEU A 75 5.56 11.62 0.48
CA LEU A 75 5.87 11.66 -0.95
C LEU A 75 5.58 13.05 -1.53
N GLU A 76 4.45 13.65 -1.18
CA GLU A 76 4.11 15.02 -1.59
C GLU A 76 5.17 16.03 -1.15
N GLU A 77 5.61 15.97 0.12
CA GLU A 77 6.68 16.83 0.63
C GLU A 77 8.00 16.63 -0.11
N CYS A 78 8.38 15.38 -0.42
CA CYS A 78 9.57 15.10 -1.21
C CYS A 78 9.49 15.71 -2.61
N LEU A 79 8.33 15.59 -3.27
CA LEU A 79 8.11 16.14 -4.60
C LEU A 79 8.26 17.66 -4.62
N VAL A 80 7.66 18.38 -3.66
CA VAL A 80 7.80 19.83 -3.52
C VAL A 80 9.27 20.24 -3.39
N ARG A 81 10.03 19.57 -2.51
CA ARG A 81 11.47 19.84 -2.33
C ARG A 81 12.29 19.60 -3.59
N THR A 82 11.92 18.60 -4.40
CA THR A 82 12.60 18.34 -5.68
C THR A 82 12.26 19.39 -6.75
N ALA A 83 11.02 19.88 -6.77
CA ALA A 83 10.59 20.94 -7.68
C ALA A 83 11.22 22.31 -7.35
N GLU A 84 11.45 22.61 -6.08
CA GLU A 84 12.17 23.81 -5.64
C GLU A 84 13.67 23.78 -6.01
N LYS A 85 14.25 22.59 -6.17
CA LYS A 85 15.68 22.41 -6.51
C LYS A 85 15.98 22.33 -8.00
N THR A 86 14.99 22.34 -8.89
CA THR A 86 15.23 22.50 -10.34
C THR A 86 15.63 23.95 -10.64
N PRO A 87 16.86 24.23 -11.11
CA PRO A 87 17.21 25.57 -11.56
C PRO A 87 16.31 25.93 -12.74
N SER A 88 15.51 26.98 -12.56
CA SER A 88 14.73 27.62 -13.63
C SER A 88 15.62 27.86 -14.85
N LEU A 89 15.40 27.08 -15.92
CA LEU A 89 15.93 27.35 -17.26
C LEU A 89 15.37 28.65 -17.86
N THR A 90 14.41 29.28 -17.17
CA THR A 90 13.74 30.51 -17.60
C THR A 90 14.65 31.75 -17.50
N ARG A 91 15.64 31.79 -16.61
CA ARG A 91 16.56 32.96 -16.52
C ARG A 91 17.55 33.11 -17.69
N LYS A 92 17.77 32.06 -18.49
CA LYS A 92 18.67 32.14 -19.65
C LYS A 92 17.98 32.70 -20.91
N ILE A 93 16.65 32.77 -20.95
CA ILE A 93 15.93 33.27 -22.13
C ILE A 93 15.96 34.80 -22.18
N ASP A 94 15.88 35.49 -21.03
CA ASP A 94 15.89 36.96 -20.97
C ASP A 94 17.20 37.59 -21.48
N THR A 95 18.32 36.88 -21.36
CA THR A 95 19.64 37.34 -21.83
C THR A 95 19.90 37.07 -23.32
N ILE A 96 19.10 36.21 -23.96
CA ILE A 96 19.23 35.91 -25.41
C ILE A 96 18.62 37.04 -26.24
N PHE A 97 17.52 37.65 -25.78
CA PHE A 97 16.85 38.74 -26.48
C PHE A 97 17.52 40.12 -26.34
N HIS A 98 18.47 40.27 -25.42
CA HIS A 98 19.25 41.51 -25.22
C HIS A 98 20.65 41.45 -25.85
N ASN A 99 21.00 40.38 -26.57
CA ASN A 99 22.30 40.30 -27.20
C ASN A 99 22.32 41.16 -28.48
N PRO A 100 23.18 42.20 -28.57
CA PRO A 100 23.19 43.14 -29.69
C PRO A 100 23.47 42.48 -31.05
N MET A 101 23.97 41.24 -31.09
CA MET A 101 24.17 40.50 -32.34
C MET A 101 22.88 39.99 -33.00
N VAL A 102 21.71 40.09 -32.34
CA VAL A 102 20.42 39.64 -32.89
C VAL A 102 19.66 40.78 -33.62
N GLN A 103 20.12 42.03 -33.51
CA GLN A 103 19.43 43.20 -34.10
C GLN A 103 19.97 43.68 -35.45
N GLU A 104 20.97 43.03 -36.05
CA GLU A 104 21.51 43.40 -37.39
C GLU A 104 21.15 42.40 -38.50
N ALA A 105 19.93 41.88 -38.49
CA ALA A 105 19.37 41.17 -39.65
C ALA A 105 18.05 41.82 -40.09
N ILE A 106 18.15 43.04 -40.64
CA ILE A 106 17.15 43.66 -41.52
C ILE A 106 17.89 44.18 -42.75
#